data_AF-A0A3A6U3F1-F1
#
_entry.id   AF-A0A3A6U3F1-F1
#
_cell.length_a   1.000
_cell.length_b   1.000
_cell.length_c   1.000
_cell.angle_alpha   90.00
_cell.angle_beta   90.00
_cell.angle_gamma   90.00
#
_symmetry.space_group_name_H-M   'P 1'
#
loop_
_entity.id
_entity.type
_entity.pdbx_description
1 polymer ?
#
loop_
_entity_poly.entity_id
_entity_poly.type
_entity_poly.pdbx_seq_one_letter_code
_entity_poly.pdbx_strand_id
1 'polypeptide(L)'
;MKRFIKGFSLIEVMIVVAIVGILASISYPSYTRYVAQGARADALAALVEIANLEEQYYLDHRTYTSNMLQLGLNADPFEVENGFYDVDAVIDAANRTFTITATAKGVQATRDSDCAMITLTSAGVKGSANSAIPAEQGGEACWK
;
A
#
# COMPACT_ATOMS: atom_id res chain seq x y z
N MET A 1 46.53 -3.44 -42.42
CA MET A 1 45.71 -4.58 -41.98
C MET A 1 44.28 -4.10 -41.79
N LYS A 2 43.33 -4.52 -42.63
CA LYS A 2 41.91 -4.13 -42.49
C LYS A 2 41.29 -5.00 -41.39
N ARG A 3 40.90 -4.39 -40.27
CA ARG A 3 40.10 -5.07 -39.24
C ARG A 3 38.69 -5.28 -39.79
N PHE A 4 38.28 -6.54 -39.94
CA PHE A 4 36.86 -6.86 -40.13
C PHE A 4 36.14 -6.62 -38.81
N ILE A 5 35.21 -5.67 -38.80
CA ILE A 5 34.28 -5.50 -37.69
C ILE A 5 33.32 -6.70 -37.76
N LYS A 6 33.40 -7.61 -36.80
CA LYS A 6 32.43 -8.71 -36.65
C LYS A 6 31.12 -8.10 -36.11
N GLY A 7 30.06 -8.16 -36.91
CA GLY A 7 28.70 -7.82 -36.48
C GLY A 7 27.98 -9.03 -35.88
N PHE A 8 26.98 -8.78 -35.04
CA PHE A 8 26.08 -9.80 -34.50
C PHE A 8 25.23 -10.42 -35.63
N SER A 9 25.01 -11.73 -35.55
CA SER A 9 24.08 -12.41 -36.45
C SER A 9 22.62 -12.15 -36.06
N LEU A 10 21.72 -12.11 -37.04
CA LEU A 10 20.28 -11.99 -36.79
C LEU A 10 19.77 -13.14 -35.90
N ILE A 11 20.31 -14.35 -36.06
CA ILE A 11 19.94 -15.50 -35.22
C ILE A 11 20.47 -15.36 -33.78
N GLU A 12 21.64 -14.75 -33.57
CA GLU A 12 22.13 -14.47 -32.21
C GLU A 12 21.20 -13.50 -31.49
N VAL A 13 20.76 -12.44 -32.17
CA VAL A 13 19.81 -11.48 -31.60
C VAL A 13 18.47 -12.13 -31.30
N MET A 14 17.97 -13.02 -32.16
CA MET A 14 16.71 -13.75 -31.92
C MET A 14 16.79 -14.67 -30.69
N ILE A 15 17.90 -15.37 -30.49
CA ILE A 15 18.09 -16.22 -29.30
C ILE A 15 18.17 -15.36 -28.04
N VAL A 16 18.88 -14.23 -28.08
CA VAL A 16 18.95 -13.30 -26.94
C VAL A 16 17.57 -12.76 -26.57
N VAL A 17 16.77 -12.33 -27.55
CA VAL A 17 15.40 -11.85 -27.31
C VAL A 17 14.52 -12.95 -26.73
N ALA A 18 14.64 -14.19 -27.21
CA ALA A 18 13.90 -15.32 -26.66
C ALA A 18 14.25 -15.59 -25.19
N ILE A 19 15.54 -15.57 -24.84
CA ILE A 19 15.99 -15.74 -23.44
C ILE A 19 15.47 -14.61 -22.55
N VAL A 20 15.61 -13.35 -23.00
CA VAL A 20 15.11 -12.18 -22.26
C VAL A 20 13.59 -12.25 -22.08
N GLY A 21 12.83 -12.69 -23.08
CA GLY A 21 11.39 -12.87 -22.99
C GLY A 21 10.97 -13.89 -21.92
N ILE A 22 11.67 -15.02 -21.84
CA ILE A 22 11.42 -16.05 -20.82
C ILE A 22 11.70 -15.48 -19.42
N LEU A 23 12.86 -14.84 -19.23
CA LEU A 23 13.21 -14.24 -17.94
C LEU A 23 12.22 -13.14 -17.53
N ALA A 24 11.85 -12.25 -18.46
CA ALA A 24 10.91 -11.16 -18.20
C ALA A 24 9.55 -11.68 -17.72
N SER A 25 9.06 -12.78 -18.29
CA SER A 25 7.76 -13.37 -17.91
C SER A 25 7.67 -13.80 -16.45
N ILE A 26 8.80 -14.20 -15.84
CA ILE A 26 8.87 -14.66 -14.44
C ILE A 26 9.26 -13.48 -13.52
N SER A 27 10.25 -12.69 -13.94
CA SER A 27 10.81 -11.63 -13.11
C SER A 27 9.86 -10.43 -12.95
N TYR A 28 9.11 -10.07 -14.00
CA TYR A 28 8.22 -8.92 -13.97
C TYR A 28 7.09 -9.03 -12.92
N PRO A 29 6.26 -10.10 -12.88
CA PRO A 29 5.21 -10.21 -11.88
C PRO A 29 5.78 -10.25 -10.45
N SER A 30 6.91 -10.93 -10.25
CA SER A 30 7.59 -10.99 -8.95
C SER A 30 8.02 -9.60 -8.46
N TYR A 31 8.64 -8.80 -9.34
CA TYR A 31 9.04 -7.44 -9.02
C TYR A 31 7.84 -6.55 -8.67
N THR A 32 6.73 -6.65 -9.43
CA THR A 32 5.53 -5.85 -9.13
C THR A 32 4.91 -6.20 -7.77
N ARG A 33 4.96 -7.46 -7.36
CA ARG A 33 4.50 -7.88 -6.02
C ARG A 33 5.41 -7.37 -4.92
N TYR A 34 6.73 -7.39 -5.12
CA TYR A 34 7.69 -6.83 -4.16
C TYR A 34 7.46 -5.34 -3.90
N VAL A 35 7.30 -4.55 -4.97
CA VAL A 35 6.99 -3.11 -4.86
C VAL A 35 5.66 -2.89 -4.17
N ALA A 36 4.65 -3.71 -4.47
CA ALA A 36 3.33 -3.61 -3.83
C ALA A 36 3.39 -3.91 -2.33
N GLN A 37 4.16 -4.91 -1.90
CA GLN A 37 4.36 -5.22 -0.49
C GLN A 37 5.10 -4.09 0.25
N GLY A 38 6.11 -3.47 -0.37
CA GLY A 38 6.79 -2.30 0.19
C GLY A 38 5.82 -1.14 0.40
N ALA A 39 5.05 -0.79 -0.63
CA ALA A 39 4.05 0.28 -0.53
C ALA A 39 2.99 -0.01 0.54
N ARG A 40 2.60 -1.28 0.70
CA ARG A 40 1.68 -1.70 1.76
C ARG A 40 2.30 -1.55 3.14
N ALA A 41 3.56 -1.91 3.32
CA ALA A 41 4.25 -1.76 4.60
C ALA A 41 4.30 -0.29 5.06
N ASP A 42 4.52 0.64 4.13
CA ASP A 42 4.48 2.07 4.42
C ASP A 42 3.07 2.51 4.86
N ALA A 43 2.02 2.00 4.22
CA ALA A 43 0.63 2.28 4.61
C ALA A 43 0.30 1.70 6.00
N LEU A 44 0.77 0.49 6.32
CA LEU A 44 0.61 -0.10 7.64
C LEU A 44 1.31 0.71 8.73
N ALA A 45 2.50 1.24 8.45
CA ALA A 45 3.21 2.13 9.35
C ALA A 45 2.40 3.42 9.60
N ALA A 46 1.88 4.03 8.53
CA ALA A 46 1.04 5.23 8.62
C ALA A 46 -0.24 4.98 9.44
N LEU A 47 -0.93 3.83 9.27
CA LEU A 47 -2.10 3.48 10.08
C LEU A 47 -1.80 3.44 11.57
N VAL A 48 -0.68 2.84 11.96
CA VAL A 48 -0.26 2.73 13.38
C VAL A 48 0.17 4.09 13.93
N GLU A 49 0.85 4.89 13.13
CA GLU A 49 1.24 6.26 13.49
C GLU A 49 0.01 7.13 13.75
N ILE A 50 -0.95 7.14 12.83
CA ILE A 50 -2.20 7.90 12.96
C ILE A 50 -3.02 7.41 14.15
N ALA A 51 -3.08 6.09 14.40
CA ALA A 51 -3.75 5.56 15.59
C ALA A 51 -3.12 6.10 16.88
N ASN A 52 -1.79 6.23 16.94
CA ASN A 52 -1.12 6.82 18.09
C ASN A 52 -1.44 8.32 18.23
N LEU A 53 -1.45 9.05 17.12
CA LEU A 53 -1.81 10.47 17.10
C LEU A 53 -3.26 10.70 17.54
N GLU A 54 -4.19 9.84 17.13
CA GLU A 54 -5.59 9.87 17.60
C GLU A 54 -5.68 9.66 19.12
N GLU A 55 -4.94 8.70 19.68
CA GLU A 55 -4.93 8.50 21.13
C GLU A 55 -4.32 9.70 21.87
N GLN A 56 -3.25 10.30 21.35
CA GLN A 56 -2.69 11.55 21.90
C GLN A 56 -3.71 12.69 21.84
N TYR A 57 -4.37 12.86 20.69
CA TYR A 57 -5.39 13.88 20.50
C TYR A 57 -6.58 13.70 21.46
N TYR A 58 -6.98 12.46 21.72
CA TYR A 58 -8.02 12.14 22.69
C TYR A 58 -7.63 12.47 24.13
N LEU A 59 -6.36 12.29 24.52
CA LEU A 59 -5.89 12.69 25.86
C LEU A 59 -6.04 14.20 26.10
N ASP A 60 -5.84 15.01 25.06
CA ASP A 60 -5.91 16.46 25.15
C ASP A 60 -7.34 17.00 24.97
N HIS A 61 -8.11 16.47 24.01
CA HIS A 61 -9.39 17.02 23.59
C HIS A 61 -10.61 16.19 24.04
N ARG A 62 -10.38 14.99 24.62
CA ARG A 62 -11.41 14.03 25.03
C ARG A 62 -12.35 13.58 23.90
N THR A 63 -11.91 13.73 22.67
CA THR A 63 -12.61 13.33 21.45
C THR A 63 -11.57 12.93 20.41
N TYR A 64 -11.93 12.05 19.48
CA TYR A 64 -11.12 11.72 18.30
C TYR A 64 -11.47 12.66 17.15
N THR A 65 -10.64 12.75 16.12
CA THR A 65 -10.87 13.63 14.98
C THR A 65 -10.87 12.89 13.66
N SER A 66 -11.69 13.33 12.70
CA SER A 66 -11.57 12.85 11.32
C SER A 66 -10.65 13.74 10.51
N ASN A 67 -10.12 14.83 11.10
CA ASN A 67 -9.33 15.81 10.38
C ASN A 67 -7.84 15.56 10.62
N MET A 68 -7.16 15.04 9.60
CA MET A 68 -5.74 14.70 9.68
C MET A 68 -4.83 15.91 9.99
N LEU A 69 -5.23 17.13 9.61
CA LEU A 69 -4.46 18.34 9.92
C LEU A 69 -4.45 18.66 11.42
N GLN A 70 -5.49 18.27 12.16
CA GLN A 70 -5.54 18.44 13.62
C GLN A 70 -4.59 17.48 14.35
N LEU A 71 -4.21 16.37 13.71
CA LEU A 71 -3.19 15.45 14.20
C LEU A 71 -1.76 15.92 13.88
N GLY A 72 -1.60 17.07 13.21
CA GLY A 72 -0.30 17.61 12.80
C GLY A 72 0.21 17.05 11.47
N LEU A 73 -0.64 16.36 10.70
CA LEU A 73 -0.30 15.88 9.37
C LEU A 73 -0.44 16.99 8.32
N ASN A 74 0.20 16.79 7.17
CA ASN A 74 0.33 17.79 6.11
C ASN A 74 -0.82 17.82 5.11
N ALA A 75 -1.72 16.82 5.11
CA ALA A 75 -2.85 16.72 4.21
C ALA A 75 -4.01 15.96 4.87
N ASP A 76 -5.21 16.18 4.35
CA ASP A 76 -6.46 15.53 4.76
C ASP A 76 -7.30 15.18 3.51
N PRO A 77 -7.36 13.91 3.07
CA PRO A 77 -6.70 12.73 3.63
C PRO A 77 -5.18 12.81 3.64
N PHE A 78 -4.54 12.09 4.57
CA PHE A 78 -3.08 12.01 4.64
C PHE A 78 -2.54 11.15 3.51
N GLU A 79 -1.65 11.70 2.68
CA GLU A 79 -0.99 10.94 1.62
C GLU A 79 0.35 10.38 2.13
N VAL A 80 0.51 9.06 2.05
CA VAL A 80 1.78 8.39 2.40
C VAL A 80 2.87 8.88 1.45
N GLU A 81 4.12 9.03 1.92
CA GLU A 81 5.23 9.64 1.17
C GLU A 81 5.50 8.99 -0.21
N ASN A 82 5.19 7.70 -0.35
CA ASN A 82 5.33 6.96 -1.60
C ASN A 82 4.21 7.25 -2.65
N GLY A 83 3.16 7.99 -2.28
CA GLY A 83 2.02 8.35 -3.14
C GLY A 83 1.10 7.19 -3.53
N PHE A 84 1.25 6.02 -2.90
CA PHE A 84 0.49 4.81 -3.24
C PHE A 84 -0.75 4.61 -2.37
N TYR A 85 -0.87 5.33 -1.25
CA TYR A 85 -2.01 5.22 -0.33
C TYR A 85 -2.42 6.60 0.20
N ASP A 86 -3.72 6.81 0.29
CA ASP A 86 -4.33 7.87 1.10
C ASP A 86 -4.90 7.25 2.38
N VAL A 87 -4.71 7.91 3.52
CA VAL A 87 -5.15 7.46 4.84
C VAL A 87 -6.10 8.48 5.44
N ASP A 88 -7.23 8.01 5.94
CA ASP A 88 -8.26 8.84 6.55
C ASP A 88 -8.91 8.11 7.75
N ALA A 89 -9.54 8.84 8.66
CA ALA A 89 -10.20 8.31 9.84
C ALA A 89 -11.69 8.66 9.86
N VAL A 90 -12.50 7.64 10.12
CA VAL A 90 -13.93 7.81 10.41
C VAL A 90 -14.14 7.69 11.91
N ILE A 91 -14.79 8.70 12.50
CA ILE A 91 -15.03 8.77 13.94
C ILE A 91 -16.49 8.44 14.26
N ASP A 92 -16.68 7.51 15.19
CA ASP A 92 -17.95 7.30 15.87
C ASP A 92 -17.92 8.06 17.21
N ALA A 93 -18.47 9.27 17.20
CA ALA A 93 -18.50 10.14 18.36
C ALA A 93 -19.37 9.60 19.51
N ALA A 94 -20.35 8.73 19.21
CA ALA A 94 -21.23 8.17 20.23
C ALA A 94 -20.50 7.11 21.06
N ASN A 95 -19.77 6.22 20.39
CA ASN A 95 -18.99 5.16 21.02
C ASN A 95 -17.56 5.57 21.38
N ARG A 96 -17.13 6.77 20.96
CA ARG A 96 -15.74 7.25 21.10
C ARG A 96 -14.79 6.22 20.51
N THR A 97 -15.01 5.88 19.26
CA THR A 97 -14.14 4.97 18.53
C THR A 97 -13.76 5.60 17.19
N PHE A 98 -12.65 5.15 16.65
CA PHE A 98 -12.20 5.52 15.32
C PHE A 98 -11.97 4.28 14.48
N THR A 99 -12.10 4.45 13.17
CA THR A 99 -11.64 3.49 12.17
C THR A 99 -10.79 4.24 11.15
N ILE A 100 -9.49 3.97 11.16
CA ILE A 100 -8.55 4.53 10.19
C ILE A 100 -8.50 3.58 9.00
N THR A 101 -8.55 4.13 7.79
CA THR A 101 -8.57 3.38 6.53
C THR A 101 -7.49 3.91 5.61
N ALA A 102 -6.58 3.03 5.18
CA ALA A 102 -5.61 3.28 4.11
C ALA A 102 -6.18 2.75 2.79
N THR A 103 -6.32 3.61 1.79
CA THR A 103 -6.89 3.32 0.48
C THR A 103 -5.82 3.39 -0.61
N ALA A 104 -5.62 2.30 -1.34
CA ALA A 104 -4.64 2.20 -2.41
C ALA A 104 -4.99 3.11 -3.60
N LYS A 105 -3.98 3.77 -4.17
CA LYS A 105 -4.09 4.68 -5.32
C LYS A 105 -3.38 4.13 -6.56
N GLY A 106 -3.82 4.61 -7.72
CA GLY A 106 -3.12 4.43 -8.99
C GLY A 106 -2.77 2.97 -9.29
N VAL A 107 -1.48 2.71 -9.56
CA VAL A 107 -0.99 1.36 -9.90
C VAL A 107 -1.06 0.39 -8.72
N GLN A 108 -1.08 0.89 -7.48
CA GLN A 108 -1.15 0.03 -6.30
C GLN A 108 -2.52 -0.64 -6.19
N ALA A 109 -3.60 0.08 -6.51
CA ALA A 109 -4.96 -0.46 -6.52
C ALA A 109 -5.13 -1.68 -7.46
N THR A 110 -4.31 -1.77 -8.51
CA THR A 110 -4.33 -2.91 -9.45
C THR A 110 -3.29 -3.98 -9.12
N ARG A 111 -2.10 -3.60 -8.63
CA ARG A 111 -1.06 -4.55 -8.21
C ARG A 111 -1.42 -5.32 -6.94
N ASP A 112 -2.20 -4.67 -6.09
CA ASP A 112 -2.59 -5.17 -4.78
C ASP A 112 -4.10 -5.09 -4.55
N SER A 113 -4.85 -5.54 -5.57
CA SER A 113 -6.31 -5.51 -5.55
C SER A 113 -6.90 -6.24 -4.35
N ASP A 114 -6.21 -7.22 -3.77
CA ASP A 114 -6.62 -8.01 -2.60
C ASP A 114 -6.48 -7.26 -1.25
N CYS A 115 -5.72 -6.17 -1.24
CA CYS A 115 -5.45 -5.33 -0.08
C CYS A 115 -5.61 -3.85 -0.43
N ALA A 116 -6.65 -3.54 -1.22
CA ALA A 116 -6.90 -2.20 -1.73
C ALA A 116 -7.33 -1.23 -0.63
N MET A 117 -8.02 -1.71 0.41
CA MET A 117 -8.29 -0.94 1.62
C MET A 117 -7.85 -1.71 2.84
N ILE A 118 -7.12 -1.06 3.74
CA ILE A 118 -6.62 -1.65 4.98
C ILE A 118 -7.10 -0.79 6.14
N THR A 119 -7.64 -1.41 7.18
CA THR A 119 -8.30 -0.70 8.27
C THR A 119 -7.68 -1.03 9.63
N LEU A 120 -7.63 -0.04 10.51
CA LEU A 120 -7.27 -0.19 11.92
C LEU A 120 -8.31 0.52 12.78
N THR A 121 -8.91 -0.19 13.73
CA THR A 121 -9.87 0.40 14.68
C THR A 121 -9.18 0.80 15.99
N SER A 122 -9.83 1.64 16.79
CA SER A 122 -9.35 2.02 18.13
C SER A 122 -9.20 0.83 19.09
N ALA A 123 -9.88 -0.28 18.84
CA ALA A 123 -9.71 -1.53 19.60
C ALA A 123 -8.49 -2.36 19.15
N GLY A 124 -7.71 -1.86 18.18
CA GLY A 124 -6.59 -2.58 17.59
C GLY A 124 -7.00 -3.69 16.61
N VAL A 125 -8.27 -3.71 16.18
CA VAL A 125 -8.75 -4.70 15.22
C VAL A 125 -8.23 -4.32 13.85
N LYS A 126 -7.41 -5.22 13.29
CA LYS A 126 -6.79 -5.11 11.98
C LYS A 126 -7.73 -5.71 10.93
N GLY A 127 -8.03 -4.94 9.90
CA GLY A 127 -8.93 -5.34 8.83
C GLY A 127 -8.37 -5.02 7.45
N SER A 128 -9.00 -5.62 6.45
CA SER A 128 -8.84 -5.29 5.05
C SER A 128 -10.24 -5.29 4.44
N ALA A 129 -10.58 -4.24 3.70
CA ALA A 129 -11.89 -4.06 3.13
C ALA A 129 -11.83 -4.22 1.62
N ASN A 130 -12.15 -5.42 1.15
CA ASN A 130 -12.52 -5.67 -0.23
C ASN A 130 -13.84 -6.45 -0.23
N SER A 131 -14.74 -6.18 -1.18
CA SER A 131 -16.06 -6.83 -1.30
C SER A 131 -16.05 -8.37 -1.42
N ALA A 132 -14.88 -9.00 -1.45
CA ALA A 132 -14.67 -10.43 -1.59
C ALA A 132 -14.22 -11.16 -0.31
N ILE A 133 -13.89 -10.44 0.79
CA ILE A 133 -13.50 -11.11 2.04
C ILE A 133 -14.26 -10.54 3.25
N PRO A 134 -15.02 -11.38 3.99
CA PRO A 134 -15.63 -10.99 5.25
C PRO A 134 -14.56 -10.51 6.25
N ALA A 135 -14.89 -9.48 7.02
CA ALA A 135 -14.00 -8.79 7.96
C ALA A 135 -13.31 -9.70 9.00
N GLU A 136 -13.78 -10.94 9.17
CA GLU A 136 -13.34 -11.88 10.19
C GLU A 136 -12.18 -12.80 9.76
N GLN A 137 -11.85 -12.91 8.45
CA GLN A 137 -10.74 -13.76 7.96
C GLN A 137 -9.82 -13.11 6.92
N GLY A 138 -10.22 -11.99 6.30
CA GLY A 138 -9.39 -11.28 5.31
C GLY A 138 -8.40 -10.27 5.89
N GLY A 139 -8.64 -9.85 7.14
CA GLY A 139 -7.87 -8.79 7.78
C GLY A 139 -6.39 -9.13 7.94
N GLU A 140 -6.05 -10.34 8.39
CA GLU A 140 -4.65 -10.66 8.73
C GLU A 140 -3.73 -10.84 7.52
N ALA A 141 -4.26 -11.20 6.35
CA ALA A 141 -3.43 -11.47 5.17
C ALA A 141 -2.79 -10.18 4.61
N CYS A 142 -3.48 -9.06 4.73
CA CYS A 142 -2.97 -7.75 4.29
C CYS A 142 -2.06 -7.09 5.33
N TRP A 143 -2.10 -7.54 6.58
CA TRP A 143 -1.27 -7.05 7.67
C TRP A 143 0.01 -7.86 7.89
N LYS A 144 0.31 -8.80 6.99
CA LYS A 144 1.54 -9.61 6.96
C LYS A 144 2.48 -9.16 5.85
#